data_AF-A0AAN9KS47-F1
#
_entry.id   AF-A0AAN9KS47-F1
#
_cell.length_a   1.000
_cell.length_b   1.000
_cell.length_c   1.000
_cell.angle_alpha   90.00
_cell.angle_beta   90.00
_cell.angle_gamma   90.00
#
_symmetry.space_group_name_H-M   'P 1'
#
loop_
_entity.id
_entity.type
_entity.pdbx_description
1 polymer ?
#
loop_
_entity_poly.entity_id
_entity_poly.type
_entity_poly.pdbx_seq_one_letter_code
_entity_poly.pdbx_strand_id
1 'polypeptide(L)'
;MASTMKKKVFDSEEASAMVKDLRATFQCGKTRSYEWRTSQLKALLKLSEEHEQDIVAALHSDLSKSQTEAFVQESKDPWQSGPLRFLLSTAIRFD
;
A
#
# COMPACT_ATOMS: atom_id res chain seq x y z
N MET A 1 11.91 -25.79 -27.72
CA MET A 1 12.73 -25.65 -26.50
C MET A 1 12.24 -24.43 -25.73
N ALA A 2 11.20 -24.58 -24.92
CA ALA A 2 10.72 -23.50 -24.07
C ALA A 2 11.64 -23.45 -22.84
N SER A 3 12.43 -22.38 -22.74
CA SER A 3 13.28 -22.12 -21.59
C SER A 3 12.39 -21.72 -20.41
N THR A 4 12.20 -22.64 -19.47
CA THR A 4 11.44 -22.41 -18.24
C THR A 4 12.14 -21.33 -17.42
N MET A 5 11.63 -20.09 -17.44
CA MET A 5 12.10 -19.06 -16.52
C MET A 5 11.85 -19.56 -15.10
N LYS A 6 12.93 -19.81 -14.35
CA LYS A 6 12.84 -20.09 -12.91
C LYS A 6 12.22 -18.87 -12.23
N LYS A 7 10.99 -19.02 -11.74
CA LYS A 7 10.32 -18.03 -10.88
C LYS A 7 11.20 -17.84 -9.65
N LYS A 8 11.80 -16.67 -9.51
CA LYS A 8 12.54 -16.31 -8.29
C LYS A 8 11.53 -16.25 -7.15
N VAL A 9 11.69 -17.11 -6.16
CA VAL A 9 10.82 -17.16 -4.97
C VAL A 9 11.53 -16.39 -3.87
N PHE A 10 10.78 -15.55 -3.15
CA PHE A 10 11.28 -14.83 -1.98
C PHE A 10 11.67 -15.83 -0.88
N ASP A 11 12.94 -15.83 -0.48
CA ASP A 11 13.50 -16.81 0.48
C ASP A 11 13.95 -16.16 1.81
N SER A 12 14.44 -16.99 2.73
CA SER A 12 14.86 -16.59 4.08
C SER A 12 16.02 -15.58 4.07
N GLU A 13 16.99 -15.76 3.18
CA GLU A 13 18.16 -14.89 3.13
C GLU A 13 17.77 -13.52 2.59
N GLU A 14 16.91 -13.47 1.58
CA GLU A 14 16.35 -12.23 1.05
C GLU A 14 15.50 -11.49 2.09
N ALA A 15 14.68 -12.22 2.84
CA ALA A 15 13.88 -11.66 3.93
C ALA A 15 14.76 -11.07 5.03
N SER A 16 15.82 -11.77 5.43
CA SER A 16 16.77 -11.31 6.45
C SER A 16 17.49 -10.03 6.03
N ALA A 17 17.95 -9.97 4.77
CA ALA A 17 18.58 -8.78 4.19
C ALA A 17 17.61 -7.58 4.18
N MET A 18 16.38 -7.78 3.72
CA MET A 18 15.36 -6.73 3.70
C MET A 18 15.07 -6.19 5.11
N VAL A 19 14.88 -7.08 6.09
CA VAL A 19 14.62 -6.68 7.48
C VAL A 19 15.79 -5.91 8.08
N LYS A 20 17.03 -6.30 7.77
CA LYS A 20 18.23 -5.57 8.22
C LYS A 20 18.23 -4.13 7.71
N ASP A 21 17.93 -3.91 6.44
CA ASP A 21 17.92 -2.58 5.82
C ASP A 21 16.78 -1.70 6.36
N LEU A 22 15.59 -2.28 6.54
CA LEU A 22 14.45 -1.60 7.15
C LEU A 22 14.77 -1.18 8.60
N ARG A 23 15.44 -2.06 9.36
CA ARG A 23 15.85 -1.77 10.74
C ARG A 23 16.89 -0.66 10.80
N ALA A 24 17.86 -0.64 9.88
CA ALA A 24 18.82 0.45 9.76
C ALA A 24 18.13 1.79 9.43
N THR A 25 17.16 1.77 8.51
CA THR A 25 16.36 2.95 8.12
C THR A 25 15.54 3.51 9.29
N PHE A 26 14.98 2.63 10.12
CA PHE A 26 14.27 3.04 11.32
C PHE A 26 15.23 3.62 12.36
N GLN A 27 16.35 2.94 12.62
CA GLN A 27 17.34 3.34 13.64
C GLN A 27 18.02 4.68 13.32
N CYS A 28 18.19 5.03 12.04
CA CYS A 28 18.72 6.33 11.65
C CYS A 28 17.72 7.49 11.87
N GLY A 29 16.51 7.21 12.34
CA GLY A 29 15.51 8.21 12.71
C GLY A 29 14.74 8.83 11.53
N LYS A 30 15.00 8.38 10.29
CA LYS A 30 14.35 8.90 9.07
C LYS A 30 12.82 8.84 9.16
N THR A 31 12.28 7.80 9.80
CA THR A 31 10.83 7.58 9.93
C THR A 31 10.15 8.45 10.98
N ARG A 32 10.89 9.21 11.78
CA ARG A 32 10.34 10.03 12.88
C ARG A 32 9.74 11.34 12.38
N SER A 33 10.28 11.91 11.30
CA SER A 33 9.84 13.19 10.76
C SER A 33 8.33 13.14 10.42
N TYR A 34 7.61 14.20 10.80
CA TYR A 34 6.21 14.36 10.42
C TYR A 34 6.06 14.41 8.89
N GLU A 35 6.87 15.23 8.22
CA GLU A 35 6.87 15.35 6.77
C GLU A 35 7.09 14.00 6.09
N TRP A 36 8.01 13.18 6.60
CA TRP A 36 8.27 11.85 6.06
C TRP A 36 7.05 10.93 6.21
N ARG A 37 6.43 10.88 7.41
CA ARG A 37 5.24 10.05 7.65
C ARG A 37 4.08 10.50 6.76
N THR A 38 3.86 11.81 6.68
CA THR A 38 2.86 12.43 5.82
C THR A 38 3.10 12.10 4.35
N SER A 39 4.34 12.17 3.86
CA SER A 39 4.66 11.84 2.48
C SER A 39 4.42 10.36 2.18
N GLN A 40 4.77 9.46 3.10
CA GLN A 40 4.52 8.02 2.94
C GLN A 40 3.01 7.70 2.91
N LEU A 41 2.22 8.30 3.81
CA LEU A 41 0.77 8.08 3.83
C LEU A 41 0.08 8.58 2.56
N LYS A 42 0.49 9.75 2.05
CA LYS A 42 -0.01 10.27 0.77
C LYS A 42 0.37 9.37 -0.40
N ALA A 43 1.59 8.81 -0.40
CA ALA A 43 2.03 7.88 -1.43
C ALA A 43 1.24 6.57 -1.39
N LEU A 44 0.94 6.03 -0.20
CA LEU A 44 0.09 4.84 -0.06
C LEU A 44 -1.33 5.09 -0.55
N LEU A 45 -1.92 6.23 -0.20
CA LEU A 45 -3.25 6.61 -0.68
C LEU A 45 -3.29 6.67 -2.22
N LYS A 46 -2.30 7.35 -2.81
CA LYS A 46 -2.16 7.46 -4.25
C LYS A 46 -1.98 6.10 -4.92
N LEU A 47 -1.16 5.21 -4.34
CA LEU A 47 -0.95 3.86 -4.85
C LEU A 47 -2.27 3.07 -4.88
N SER A 48 -3.08 3.16 -3.82
CA SER A 48 -4.39 2.49 -3.75
C SER A 48 -5.37 3.05 -4.79
N GLU A 49 -5.39 4.37 -5.00
CA GLU A 49 -6.25 5.01 -6.02
C GLU A 49 -5.81 4.62 -7.45
N GLU A 50 -4.51 4.62 -7.74
CA GLU A 50 -3.97 4.31 -9.07
C GLU A 50 -4.13 2.84 -9.46
N HIS A 51 -4.10 1.93 -8.47
CA HIS A 51 -4.17 0.48 -8.69
C HIS A 51 -5.49 -0.15 -8.24
N GLU A 52 -6.56 0.63 -8.10
CA GLU A 52 -7.86 0.14 -7.62
C GLU A 52 -8.38 -1.07 -8.43
N GLN A 53 -8.33 -0.97 -9.76
CA GLN A 53 -8.80 -2.05 -10.64
C GLN A 53 -7.91 -3.28 -10.58
N ASP A 54 -6.60 -3.10 -10.42
CA ASP A 54 -5.66 -4.21 -10.25
C ASP A 54 -5.94 -4.96 -8.94
N ILE A 55 -6.23 -4.22 -7.86
CA ILE A 55 -6.61 -4.78 -6.56
C ILE A 55 -7.92 -5.55 -6.67
N VAL A 56 -8.95 -4.99 -7.30
CA VAL A 56 -10.23 -5.68 -7.52
C VAL A 56 -10.07 -6.95 -8.35
N ALA A 57 -9.27 -6.90 -9.42
CA ALA A 57 -9.00 -8.06 -10.26
C ALA A 57 -8.25 -9.16 -9.49
N ALA A 58 -7.26 -8.80 -8.67
CA ALA A 58 -6.56 -9.75 -7.80
C ALA A 58 -7.50 -10.37 -6.77
N LEU A 59 -8.35 -9.57 -6.12
CA LEU A 59 -9.35 -10.06 -5.16
C LEU A 59 -10.35 -11.03 -5.80
N HIS A 60 -10.79 -10.75 -7.03
CA HIS A 60 -11.62 -11.69 -7.77
C HIS A 60 -10.86 -12.97 -8.12
N SER A 61 -9.62 -12.88 -8.58
CA SER A 61 -8.80 -14.05 -8.92
C SER A 61 -8.53 -14.95 -7.71
N ASP A 62 -8.15 -14.36 -6.58
CA ASP A 62 -7.67 -15.10 -5.41
C ASP A 62 -8.81 -15.56 -4.50
N LEU A 63 -9.85 -14.73 -4.37
CA LEU A 63 -10.92 -14.93 -3.39
C LEU A 63 -12.31 -15.05 -4.03
N SER A 64 -12.43 -14.91 -5.36
CA SER A 64 -13.71 -14.89 -6.08
C SER A 64 -14.70 -13.82 -5.57
N LYS A 65 -14.19 -12.74 -4.96
CA LYS A 65 -15.00 -11.59 -4.55
C LYS A 65 -15.59 -10.93 -5.79
N SER A 66 -16.87 -10.61 -5.75
CA SER A 66 -17.50 -9.80 -6.80
C SER A 66 -16.88 -8.39 -6.82
N GLN A 67 -16.88 -7.74 -7.99
CA GLN A 67 -16.35 -6.37 -8.11
C GLN A 67 -17.00 -5.40 -7.10
N THR A 68 -18.31 -5.50 -6.90
CA THR A 68 -19.04 -4.65 -5.95
C THR A 68 -18.59 -4.88 -4.51
N GLU A 69 -18.39 -6.14 -4.12
CA GLU A 69 -17.93 -6.49 -2.78
C GLU A 69 -16.49 -6.05 -2.54
N ALA A 70 -15.58 -6.37 -3.46
CA ALA A 70 -14.19 -5.94 -3.42
C ALA A 70 -14.06 -4.42 -3.34
N PHE A 71 -14.84 -3.71 -4.16
CA PHE A 71 -14.87 -2.26 -4.16
C PHE A 71 -15.39 -1.71 -2.83
N VAL A 72 -16.50 -2.24 -2.28
CA VAL A 72 -17.08 -1.69 -1.04
C VAL A 72 -16.24 -1.98 0.21
N GLN A 73 -15.61 -3.16 0.30
CA GLN A 73 -14.89 -3.57 1.51
C GLN A 73 -13.42 -3.15 1.54
N GLU A 74 -12.74 -3.20 0.39
CA GLU A 74 -11.28 -3.07 0.34
C GLU A 74 -10.84 -1.76 -0.33
N SER A 75 -11.57 -1.30 -1.35
CA SER A 75 -11.16 -0.13 -2.15
C SER A 75 -11.82 1.17 -1.72
N LYS A 76 -13.12 1.12 -1.42
CA LYS A 76 -13.91 2.30 -1.10
C LYS A 76 -13.77 2.58 0.38
N ASP A 77 -12.87 3.50 0.69
CA ASP A 77 -12.85 4.11 1.99
C ASP A 77 -14.15 4.95 2.19
N PRO A 78 -15.03 4.60 3.16
CA PRO A 78 -16.22 5.42 3.47
C PRO A 78 -15.89 6.87 3.85
N TRP A 79 -14.63 7.18 4.20
CA TRP A 79 -14.18 8.55 4.52
C TRP A 79 -13.92 9.43 3.28
N GLN A 80 -13.77 8.86 2.08
CA GLN A 80 -13.40 9.60 0.85
C GLN A 80 -14.61 10.22 0.11
N SER A 81 -15.83 9.71 0.30
CA SER A 81 -17.04 10.21 -0.41
C SER A 81 -17.86 11.25 0.36
N GLY A 82 -17.40 11.69 1.53
CA GLY A 82 -18.11 12.64 2.39
C GLY A 82 -17.34 13.95 2.66
N PRO A 83 -17.94 14.89 3.41
CA PRO A 83 -17.28 16.14 3.83
C PRO A 83 -15.97 15.91 4.62
N LEU A 84 -15.74 14.68 5.08
CA LEU A 84 -14.55 14.24 5.79
C LEU A 84 -13.30 14.11 4.90
N ARG A 85 -13.43 14.00 3.58
CA ARG A 85 -12.28 14.09 2.65
C ARG A 85 -11.57 15.44 2.75
N PHE A 86 -12.33 16.52 2.93
CA PHE A 86 -11.77 17.84 3.20
C PHE A 86 -11.07 17.86 4.56
N LEU A 87 -11.65 17.23 5.57
CA LEU A 87 -11.05 17.19 6.91
C LEU A 87 -9.78 16.35 6.96
N LEU A 88 -9.67 15.23 6.24
CA LEU A 88 -8.43 14.44 6.16
C LEU A 88 -7.35 15.15 5.33
N SER A 89 -7.73 15.80 4.22
CA SER A 89 -6.83 16.65 3.44
C SER A 89 -6.31 17.86 4.23
N THR A 90 -7.06 18.32 5.24
CA THR A 90 -6.67 19.44 6.11
C THR A 90 -5.96 18.94 7.38
N ALA A 91 -6.27 17.74 7.88
CA ALA A 91 -5.68 17.15 9.08
C ALA A 91 -4.23 16.64 8.86
N ILE A 92 -3.85 16.37 7.61
CA ILE A 92 -2.46 16.13 7.21
C ILE A 92 -1.69 17.47 7.01
N ARG A 93 -2.30 18.62 7.35
CA ARG A 93 -1.67 19.92 7.59
C ARG A 93 -1.86 20.37 9.05
N PHE A 94 -1.45 19.55 10.00
CA PHE A 94 -1.17 20.05 11.35
C PHE A 94 0.35 20.01 11.53
N ASP A 95 0.90 21.22 11.41
CA ASP A 95 2.29 21.68 11.25
C ASP A 95 2.98 21.40 9.90
#